data_AF-A0AAE6IJW6-F1
#
_entry.id   AF-A0AAE6IJW6-F1
#
_cell.length_a   1.000
_cell.length_b   1.000
_cell.length_c   1.000
_cell.angle_alpha   90.00
_cell.angle_beta   90.00
_cell.angle_gamma   90.00
#
_symmetry.space_group_name_H-M   'P 1'
#
loop_
_entity.id
_entity.type
_entity.pdbx_description
1 polymer ?
#
loop_
_entity_poly.entity_id
_entity_poly.type
_entity_poly.pdbx_seq_one_letter_code
_entity_poly.pdbx_strand_id
1 'polypeptide(L)'
;MGHDIKKSFSILILLLASTLLITPFLFNHAMIIGSDAIFHFNRFYDTAMQIKHCDFQYFISIYGFQSSGRIVNALYGPLMAYAQGLLVLLSPSWFVYQMLSNAILYFCAGLSLYLLLKKARIGDQYSLPLSIFYMTCYSIQYWTIRQGFSSWGAALMPVCLIPLIDLVENKKLSTIKTAVAVAAMAQVHMLSAFLLVFVYICFFSSIFFNQSRMIKLKLIMQVGMSVLVCTALVANLIYCFIAVDGYNDIAQPFTNKYMWRMTVFTGSSYWLVYPPVLILAIVFFVWQMTKMWHKSALLLRVTEITAFICFTLSTNIFPWRLFSNSVFSFIQFPFRFFIPFTVLLLLAVGLMLQNNAHISWSFYSVIIIVMVASLCQTMMSSNNTLNVWHRSTKYLNGQVHTRINSDDNSHVKQSFFKKDKSKALQYILKSTPDYLPIDSNNKKSKYELYQSLILNNQQNFRKSVKDHKLFLNWYGDYQKKVQLPIIKYKNTVMILNHTPISKHMTQFSAINTPIITQKKGPNQLVVYYQHDWFLYPILLFTFMSWSVVFIVYQKTWHSN
;
A
#
# COMPACT_ATOMS: atom_id res chain seq x y z
N MET A 1 23.11 29.21 6.10
CA MET A 1 23.49 28.71 7.45
C MET A 1 22.32 28.65 8.43
N GLY A 2 21.68 29.76 8.85
CA GLY A 2 20.57 29.72 9.82
C GLY A 2 19.29 28.99 9.33
N HIS A 3 18.96 29.09 8.04
CA HIS A 3 17.80 28.40 7.44
C HIS A 3 18.04 26.88 7.32
N ASP A 4 19.25 26.47 6.96
CA ASP A 4 19.63 25.05 6.83
C ASP A 4 19.66 24.34 8.19
N ILE A 5 20.14 25.03 9.23
CA ILE A 5 20.13 24.53 10.62
C ILE A 5 18.69 24.32 11.12
N LYS A 6 17.78 25.28 10.88
CA LYS A 6 16.36 25.15 11.27
C LYS A 6 15.68 23.97 10.57
N LYS A 7 15.92 23.80 9.27
CA LYS A 7 15.38 22.68 8.49
C LYS A 7 15.88 21.33 9.02
N SER A 8 17.19 21.21 9.29
CA SER A 8 17.78 20.01 9.89
C SER A 8 17.19 19.71 11.27
N PHE A 9 16.92 20.73 12.08
CA PHE A 9 16.30 20.57 13.39
C PHE A 9 14.86 20.07 13.31
N SER A 10 14.03 20.60 12.41
CA SER A 10 12.65 20.10 12.21
C SER A 10 12.62 18.64 11.76
N ILE A 11 13.54 18.24 10.87
CA ILE A 11 13.65 16.84 10.43
C ILE A 11 14.03 15.92 11.59
N LEU A 12 14.96 16.35 12.45
CA LEU A 12 15.33 15.60 13.66
C LEU A 12 14.13 15.42 14.60
N ILE A 13 13.32 16.45 14.82
CA ILE A 13 12.12 16.34 15.66
C ILE A 13 11.11 15.35 15.05
N LEU A 14 10.90 15.37 13.73
CA LEU A 14 10.02 14.39 13.06
C LEU A 14 10.55 12.96 13.24
N LEU A 15 11.86 12.77 13.17
CA LEU A 15 12.49 11.46 13.42
C LEU A 15 12.27 11.02 14.87
N LEU A 16 12.46 11.90 15.85
CA LEU A 16 12.21 11.62 17.26
C LEU A 16 10.74 11.29 17.53
N ALA A 17 9.79 12.04 16.96
CA ALA A 17 8.36 11.77 17.07
C ALA A 17 7.98 10.40 16.47
N SER A 18 8.54 10.06 15.30
CA SER A 18 8.33 8.75 14.67
C SER A 18 8.86 7.60 15.53
N THR A 19 9.99 7.82 16.21
CA THR A 19 10.60 6.85 17.13
C THR A 19 9.79 6.73 18.43
N LEU A 20 9.24 7.85 18.93
CA LEU A 20 8.37 7.86 20.10
C LEU A 20 7.13 7.00 19.87
N LEU A 21 6.52 7.06 18.68
CA LEU A 21 5.34 6.29 18.32
C LEU A 21 5.56 4.76 18.26
N ILE A 22 6.80 4.29 18.14
CA ILE A 22 7.11 2.84 18.20
C ILE A 22 7.45 2.35 19.61
N THR A 23 7.60 3.24 20.60
CA THR A 23 7.97 2.84 21.97
C THR A 23 7.00 1.84 22.63
N PRO A 24 5.66 1.83 22.37
CA PRO A 24 4.81 0.79 22.92
C PRO A 24 5.22 -0.62 22.48
N PHE A 25 5.72 -0.79 21.25
CA PHE A 25 6.19 -2.09 20.76
C PHE A 25 7.47 -2.53 21.48
N LEU A 26 8.38 -1.59 21.77
CA LEU A 26 9.61 -1.86 22.53
C LEU A 26 9.28 -2.36 23.94
N PHE A 27 8.46 -1.62 24.68
CA PHE A 27 8.18 -1.92 26.09
C PHE A 27 7.32 -3.17 26.26
N ASN A 28 6.37 -3.42 25.36
CA ASN A 28 5.52 -4.61 25.47
C ASN A 28 6.17 -5.88 24.94
N HIS A 29 7.24 -5.76 24.13
CA HIS A 29 7.83 -6.88 23.38
C HIS A 29 6.76 -7.73 22.67
N ALA A 30 5.83 -7.04 22.00
CA ALA A 30 4.63 -7.63 21.40
C ALA A 30 4.44 -7.16 19.96
N MET A 31 3.65 -7.90 19.20
CA MET A 31 3.31 -7.59 17.80
C MET A 31 1.82 -7.35 17.63
N ILE A 32 1.49 -6.55 16.60
CA ILE A 32 0.11 -6.45 16.11
C ILE A 32 0.03 -7.20 14.79
N ILE A 33 -0.76 -8.27 14.73
CA ILE A 33 -1.01 -9.01 13.49
C ILE A 33 -2.41 -8.69 13.01
N GLY A 34 -2.50 -7.68 12.15
CA GLY A 34 -3.71 -7.22 11.48
C GLY A 34 -4.20 -8.15 10.39
N SER A 35 -5.38 -7.81 9.86
CA SER A 35 -6.08 -8.63 8.87
C SER A 35 -5.24 -8.92 7.64
N ASP A 36 -4.42 -7.97 7.18
CA ASP A 36 -3.62 -8.11 5.95
C ASP A 36 -2.14 -8.45 6.18
N ALA A 37 -1.72 -8.59 7.44
CA ALA A 37 -0.32 -8.83 7.80
C ALA A 37 0.26 -10.05 7.09
N ILE A 38 -0.41 -11.20 7.17
CA ILE A 38 0.09 -12.46 6.60
C ILE A 38 0.18 -12.40 5.08
N PHE A 39 -0.74 -11.69 4.42
CA PHE A 39 -0.67 -11.50 2.96
C PHE A 39 0.58 -10.69 2.57
N HIS A 40 0.82 -9.57 3.25
CA HIS A 40 2.01 -8.73 2.98
C HIS A 40 3.32 -9.40 3.42
N PHE A 41 3.32 -10.14 4.53
CA PHE A 41 4.52 -10.84 4.99
C PHE A 41 4.93 -11.93 4.00
N ASN A 42 3.96 -12.66 3.40
CA ASN A 42 4.28 -13.59 2.31
C ASN A 42 4.89 -12.89 1.09
N ARG A 43 4.36 -11.72 0.70
CA ARG A 43 4.89 -10.91 -0.40
C ARG A 43 6.34 -10.50 -0.17
N PHE A 44 6.65 -9.98 1.02
CA PHE A 44 7.97 -9.45 1.33
C PHE A 44 8.97 -10.53 1.70
N TYR A 45 8.50 -11.63 2.29
CA TYR A 45 9.31 -12.82 2.49
C TYR A 45 9.78 -13.40 1.15
N ASP A 46 8.89 -13.42 0.15
CA ASP A 46 9.24 -13.90 -1.18
C ASP A 46 10.38 -13.08 -1.79
N THR A 47 10.23 -11.76 -1.88
CA THR A 47 11.27 -10.88 -2.42
C THR A 47 12.54 -10.89 -1.59
N ALA A 48 12.45 -10.97 -0.26
CA ALA A 48 13.59 -11.14 0.63
C ALA A 48 14.41 -12.38 0.28
N MET A 49 13.75 -13.54 0.13
CA MET A 49 14.44 -14.79 -0.18
C MET A 49 15.00 -14.81 -1.60
N GLN A 50 14.31 -14.21 -2.57
CA GLN A 50 14.85 -14.02 -3.92
C GLN A 50 16.13 -13.18 -3.91
N ILE A 51 16.16 -12.05 -3.17
CA ILE A 51 17.39 -11.24 -3.01
C ILE A 51 18.50 -12.06 -2.34
N LYS A 52 18.17 -12.77 -1.25
CA LYS A 52 19.16 -13.52 -0.45
C LYS A 52 19.85 -14.64 -1.22
N HIS A 53 19.11 -15.34 -2.06
CA HIS A 53 19.60 -16.48 -2.83
C HIS A 53 19.97 -16.12 -4.27
N CYS A 54 19.82 -14.85 -4.66
CA CYS A 54 19.91 -14.40 -6.05
C CYS A 54 18.95 -15.13 -7.00
N ASP A 55 17.89 -15.75 -6.48
CA ASP A 55 16.91 -16.54 -7.21
C ASP A 55 15.78 -15.66 -7.79
N PHE A 56 16.12 -14.66 -8.60
CA PHE A 56 15.13 -13.70 -9.11
C PHE A 56 14.09 -14.35 -10.03
N GLN A 57 12.83 -14.32 -9.59
CA GLN A 57 11.64 -14.71 -10.33
C GLN A 57 10.64 -13.56 -10.23
N TYR A 58 10.67 -12.67 -11.23
CA TYR A 58 9.91 -11.42 -11.19
C TYR A 58 8.39 -11.61 -11.11
N PHE A 59 7.86 -12.66 -11.78
CA PHE A 59 6.42 -12.91 -11.84
C PHE A 59 5.90 -13.79 -10.70
N ILE A 60 6.48 -14.98 -10.52
CA ILE A 60 5.93 -16.00 -9.62
C ILE A 60 6.58 -15.97 -8.24
N SER A 61 5.78 -16.20 -7.21
CA SER A 61 6.24 -16.33 -5.83
C SER A 61 6.69 -17.78 -5.59
N ILE A 62 7.99 -17.97 -5.39
CA ILE A 62 8.66 -19.27 -5.23
C ILE A 62 9.03 -19.58 -3.77
N TYR A 63 9.07 -18.57 -2.89
CA TYR A 63 9.29 -18.74 -1.44
C TYR A 63 8.06 -18.34 -0.62
N GLY A 64 7.39 -17.24 -0.97
CA GLY A 64 6.15 -16.81 -0.33
C GLY A 64 4.95 -17.65 -0.76
N PHE A 65 3.83 -17.47 -0.07
CA PHE A 65 2.55 -18.12 -0.39
C PHE A 65 2.67 -19.64 -0.50
N GLN A 66 3.36 -20.25 0.46
CA GLN A 66 3.59 -21.69 0.52
C GLN A 66 4.30 -22.23 -0.74
N SER A 67 5.13 -21.40 -1.39
CA SER A 67 5.83 -21.72 -2.64
C SER A 67 4.84 -22.29 -3.68
N SER A 68 3.75 -21.58 -3.93
CA SER A 68 2.66 -22.04 -4.82
C SER A 68 2.83 -21.60 -6.28
N GLY A 69 3.83 -20.77 -6.61
CA GLY A 69 3.98 -20.22 -7.95
C GLY A 69 2.99 -19.11 -8.29
N ARG A 70 2.34 -18.53 -7.27
CA ARG A 70 1.35 -17.45 -7.42
C ARG A 70 2.00 -16.16 -7.91
N ILE A 71 1.35 -15.45 -8.83
CA ILE A 71 1.74 -14.09 -9.23
C ILE A 71 1.02 -13.09 -8.31
N VAL A 72 1.79 -12.33 -7.53
CA VAL A 72 1.25 -11.25 -6.67
C VAL A 72 2.09 -10.00 -6.77
N ASN A 73 3.39 -10.10 -6.50
CA ASN A 73 4.28 -8.94 -6.43
C ASN A 73 4.36 -8.19 -7.76
N ALA A 74 4.35 -8.89 -8.90
CA ALA A 74 4.34 -8.29 -10.23
C ALA A 74 3.12 -7.37 -10.47
N LEU A 75 1.96 -7.69 -9.89
CA LEU A 75 0.70 -6.96 -10.07
C LEU A 75 0.38 -6.01 -8.90
N TYR A 76 1.17 -6.05 -7.83
CA TYR A 76 0.95 -5.27 -6.62
C TYR A 76 2.23 -4.54 -6.22
N GLY A 77 2.69 -3.59 -7.03
CA GLY A 77 3.82 -2.72 -6.71
C GLY A 77 5.13 -3.49 -6.49
N PRO A 78 5.78 -4.02 -7.55
CA PRO A 78 6.93 -4.90 -7.44
C PRO A 78 8.12 -4.17 -6.80
N LEU A 79 8.41 -2.93 -7.19
CA LEU A 79 9.50 -2.14 -6.60
C LEU A 79 9.33 -1.98 -5.09
N MET A 80 8.12 -1.67 -4.64
CA MET A 80 7.81 -1.55 -3.22
C MET A 80 7.90 -2.90 -2.50
N ALA A 81 7.52 -4.01 -3.15
CA ALA A 81 7.70 -5.35 -2.59
C ALA A 81 9.18 -5.72 -2.39
N TYR A 82 10.06 -5.34 -3.34
CA TYR A 82 11.50 -5.55 -3.19
C TYR A 82 12.12 -4.63 -2.12
N ALA A 83 11.68 -3.37 -2.03
CA ALA A 83 12.11 -2.47 -0.96
C ALA A 83 11.75 -3.00 0.44
N GLN A 84 10.52 -3.51 0.60
CA GLN A 84 10.11 -4.17 1.85
C GLN A 84 10.82 -5.51 2.07
N GLY A 85 11.11 -6.27 1.00
CA GLY A 85 11.91 -7.49 1.07
C GLY A 85 13.33 -7.24 1.58
N LEU A 86 13.98 -6.16 1.13
CA LEU A 86 15.26 -5.73 1.67
C LEU A 86 15.15 -5.40 3.17
N LEU A 87 14.10 -4.69 3.57
CA LEU A 87 13.85 -4.41 4.99
C LEU A 87 13.64 -5.69 5.81
N VAL A 88 12.94 -6.69 5.27
CA VAL A 88 12.77 -8.02 5.87
C VAL A 88 14.11 -8.75 6.02
N LEU A 89 15.03 -8.62 5.06
CA LEU A 89 16.37 -9.21 5.16
C LEU A 89 17.24 -8.56 6.23
N LEU A 90 17.23 -7.23 6.30
CA LEU A 90 17.95 -6.46 7.32
C LEU A 90 17.39 -6.71 8.72
N SER A 91 16.12 -7.09 8.82
CA SER A 91 15.44 -7.35 10.09
C SER A 91 15.73 -8.77 10.60
N PRO A 92 16.25 -8.94 11.84
CA PRO A 92 16.49 -10.26 12.41
C PRO A 92 15.22 -11.11 12.51
N SER A 93 14.07 -10.51 12.81
CA SER A 93 12.79 -11.20 13.00
C SER A 93 11.62 -10.39 12.42
N TRP A 94 10.40 -10.96 12.39
CA TRP A 94 9.21 -10.23 11.99
C TRP A 94 8.86 -9.09 12.95
N PHE A 95 9.17 -9.25 14.25
CA PHE A 95 9.02 -8.20 15.25
C PHE A 95 9.85 -6.97 14.89
N VAL A 96 11.16 -7.15 14.65
CA VAL A 96 12.04 -6.02 14.28
C VAL A 96 11.61 -5.41 12.94
N TYR A 97 11.21 -6.23 11.97
CA TYR A 97 10.66 -5.73 10.71
C TYR A 97 9.44 -4.83 10.93
N GLN A 98 8.46 -5.25 11.74
CA GLN A 98 7.27 -4.44 12.01
C GLN A 98 7.64 -3.10 12.64
N MET A 99 8.59 -3.10 13.59
CA MET A 99 9.06 -1.87 14.22
C MET A 99 9.72 -0.91 13.24
N LEU A 100 10.67 -1.41 12.44
CA LEU A 100 11.38 -0.60 11.44
C LEU A 100 10.42 -0.09 10.37
N SER A 101 9.52 -0.95 9.88
CA SER A 101 8.50 -0.60 8.91
C SER A 101 7.56 0.50 9.44
N ASN A 102 7.13 0.42 10.70
CA ASN A 102 6.27 1.42 11.31
C ASN A 102 7.03 2.76 11.51
N ALA A 103 8.28 2.72 11.97
CA ALA A 103 9.10 3.92 12.16
C ALA A 103 9.32 4.67 10.83
N ILE A 104 9.70 3.94 9.78
CA ILE A 104 9.88 4.49 8.44
C ILE A 104 8.56 5.10 7.95
N LEU A 105 7.44 4.41 8.11
CA LEU A 105 6.13 4.92 7.69
C LEU A 105 5.77 6.24 8.40
N TYR A 106 5.90 6.29 9.73
CA TYR A 106 5.62 7.51 10.50
C TYR A 106 6.52 8.67 10.08
N PHE A 107 7.83 8.42 9.94
CA PHE A 107 8.77 9.43 9.51
C PHE A 107 8.44 9.95 8.11
N CYS A 108 8.18 9.05 7.15
CA CYS A 108 7.78 9.42 5.80
C CYS A 108 6.48 10.24 5.78
N ALA A 109 5.47 9.88 6.59
CA ALA A 109 4.21 10.61 6.67
C ALA A 109 4.39 12.03 7.19
N GLY A 110 5.12 12.22 8.30
CA GLY A 110 5.37 13.55 8.83
C GLY A 110 6.28 14.38 7.93
N LEU A 111 7.35 13.79 7.38
CA LEU A 111 8.25 14.49 6.47
C LEU A 111 7.53 14.95 5.21
N SER A 112 6.69 14.11 4.61
CA SER A 112 5.98 14.46 3.39
C SER A 112 5.00 15.61 3.62
N LEU A 113 4.25 15.60 4.73
CA LEU A 113 3.34 16.69 5.06
C LEU A 113 4.12 17.96 5.39
N TYR A 114 5.21 17.87 6.13
CA TYR A 114 6.08 19.01 6.42
C TYR A 114 6.55 19.67 5.12
N LEU A 115 7.05 18.90 4.16
CA LEU A 115 7.49 19.42 2.87
C LEU A 115 6.36 20.08 2.05
N LEU A 116 5.15 19.52 2.09
CA LEU A 116 3.97 20.14 1.47
C LEU A 116 3.63 21.48 2.12
N LEU A 117 3.60 21.54 3.45
CA LEU A 117 3.27 22.77 4.19
C LEU A 117 4.35 23.84 3.98
N LYS A 118 5.63 23.46 3.93
CA LYS A 118 6.73 24.37 3.55
C LYS A 118 6.58 24.89 2.13
N LYS A 119 6.18 24.03 1.17
CA LYS A 119 5.91 24.47 -0.20
C LYS A 119 4.77 25.50 -0.25
N ALA A 120 3.76 25.35 0.61
CA ALA A 120 2.67 26.30 0.78
C ALA A 120 3.05 27.54 1.63
N ARG A 121 4.34 27.75 1.92
CA ARG A 121 4.90 28.89 2.67
C ARG A 121 4.38 29.01 4.11
N ILE A 122 4.00 27.89 4.72
CA ILE A 122 3.57 27.84 6.11
C ILE A 122 4.80 27.83 7.04
N GLY A 123 4.75 28.64 8.10
CA GLY A 123 5.81 28.74 9.10
C GLY A 123 6.07 27.41 9.83
N ASP A 124 7.27 27.22 10.38
CA ASP A 124 7.63 25.99 11.09
C ASP A 124 6.80 25.78 12.36
N GLN A 125 6.36 26.88 12.97
CA GLN A 125 5.48 26.86 14.14
C GLN A 125 4.16 26.10 13.88
N TYR A 126 3.64 26.11 12.64
CA TYR A 126 2.45 25.34 12.30
C TYR A 126 2.79 24.06 11.54
N SER A 127 3.80 24.12 10.66
CA SER A 127 4.17 22.99 9.81
C SER A 127 4.63 21.79 10.62
N LEU A 128 5.44 22.00 11.66
CA LEU A 128 5.98 20.90 12.46
C LEU A 128 4.89 20.21 13.32
N PRO A 129 4.07 20.93 14.12
CA PRO A 129 3.01 20.29 14.88
C PRO A 129 1.96 19.58 14.02
N LEU A 130 1.53 20.17 12.89
CA LEU A 130 0.57 19.54 11.97
C LEU A 130 1.15 18.27 11.34
N SER A 131 2.45 18.25 11.06
CA SER A 131 3.14 17.08 10.51
C SER A 131 3.25 15.93 11.50
N ILE A 132 3.53 16.25 12.77
CA ILE A 132 3.52 15.25 13.87
C ILE A 132 2.10 14.75 14.10
N PHE A 133 1.11 15.64 14.11
CA PHE A 133 -0.30 15.28 14.23
C PHE A 133 -0.72 14.31 13.11
N TYR A 134 -0.27 14.52 11.87
CA TYR A 134 -0.59 13.62 10.75
C TYR A 134 -0.11 12.18 10.94
N MET A 135 1.03 11.97 11.61
CA MET A 135 1.52 10.62 11.94
C MET A 135 0.53 9.85 12.85
N THR A 136 -0.28 10.57 13.62
CA THR A 136 -1.25 10.01 14.58
C THR A 136 -2.59 9.67 13.93
N CYS A 137 -2.90 10.24 12.76
CA CYS A 137 -4.16 10.00 12.07
C CYS A 137 -4.31 8.54 11.65
N TYR A 138 -5.56 8.03 11.67
CA TYR A 138 -5.81 6.63 11.34
C TYR A 138 -5.36 6.23 9.93
N SER A 139 -5.32 7.17 8.98
CA SER A 139 -4.76 6.97 7.63
C SER A 139 -3.33 6.41 7.64
N ILE A 140 -2.54 6.72 8.68
CA ILE A 140 -1.19 6.18 8.89
C ILE A 140 -1.25 4.93 9.80
N GLN A 141 -2.03 5.00 10.89
CA GLN A 141 -2.19 3.89 11.85
C GLN A 141 -2.80 2.63 11.23
N TYR A 142 -3.48 2.73 10.09
CA TYR A 142 -4.08 1.59 9.40
C TYR A 142 -3.04 0.52 9.02
N TRP A 143 -1.80 0.91 8.74
CA TRP A 143 -0.69 -0.04 8.59
C TRP A 143 -0.26 -0.65 9.93
N THR A 144 -0.10 0.17 10.96
CA THR A 144 0.30 -0.28 12.30
C THR A 144 -0.69 -1.30 12.89
N ILE A 145 -2.00 -1.05 12.72
CA ILE A 145 -3.07 -1.81 13.38
C ILE A 145 -3.60 -2.95 12.50
N ARG A 146 -3.75 -2.72 11.18
CA ARG A 146 -4.39 -3.68 10.25
C ARG A 146 -3.47 -4.15 9.12
N GLN A 147 -2.29 -3.55 8.98
CA GLN A 147 -1.37 -3.74 7.85
C GLN A 147 -2.02 -3.41 6.50
N GLY A 148 -2.95 -2.44 6.50
CA GLY A 148 -3.56 -1.95 5.28
C GLY A 148 -2.57 -1.12 4.45
N PHE A 149 -2.26 -1.61 3.25
CA PHE A 149 -1.18 -1.06 2.42
C PHE A 149 -1.42 0.37 1.93
N SER A 150 -2.67 0.84 1.91
CA SER A 150 -3.01 2.21 1.52
C SER A 150 -2.33 3.27 2.38
N SER A 151 -1.87 2.92 3.59
CA SER A 151 -1.15 3.82 4.49
C SER A 151 0.22 4.23 3.95
N TRP A 152 0.90 3.36 3.19
CA TRP A 152 2.14 3.74 2.49
C TRP A 152 1.87 4.79 1.40
N GLY A 153 0.75 4.64 0.69
CA GLY A 153 0.27 5.68 -0.21
C GLY A 153 -0.14 6.96 0.53
N ALA A 154 -0.78 6.85 1.69
CA ALA A 154 -1.12 8.00 2.54
C ALA A 154 0.15 8.76 2.97
N ALA A 155 1.16 8.06 3.47
CA ALA A 155 2.43 8.65 3.89
C ALA A 155 3.15 9.41 2.78
N LEU A 156 3.02 9.00 1.50
CA LEU A 156 3.60 9.70 0.35
C LEU A 156 2.67 10.74 -0.27
N MET A 157 1.37 10.73 0.04
CA MET A 157 0.39 11.58 -0.60
C MET A 157 0.71 13.07 -0.47
N PRO A 158 1.08 13.61 0.71
CA PRO A 158 1.34 15.04 0.83
C PRO A 158 2.43 15.56 -0.11
N VAL A 159 3.58 14.89 -0.21
CA VAL A 159 4.66 15.30 -1.12
C VAL A 159 4.22 15.20 -2.58
N CYS A 160 3.32 14.26 -2.91
CA CYS A 160 2.75 14.13 -4.25
C CYS A 160 1.76 15.27 -4.60
N LEU A 161 1.29 16.07 -3.64
CA LEU A 161 0.43 17.23 -3.87
C LEU A 161 1.22 18.53 -4.11
N ILE A 162 2.55 18.55 -3.90
CA ILE A 162 3.41 19.73 -4.12
C ILE A 162 3.22 20.40 -5.48
N PRO A 163 3.10 19.67 -6.61
CA PRO A 163 2.86 20.29 -7.93
C PRO A 163 1.55 21.08 -8.01
N LEU A 164 0.56 20.75 -7.17
CA LEU A 164 -0.73 21.45 -7.15
C LEU A 164 -0.62 22.84 -6.53
N ILE A 165 0.34 23.07 -5.63
CA ILE A 165 0.62 24.42 -5.11
C ILE A 165 1.07 25.33 -6.26
N ASP A 166 2.01 24.87 -7.08
CA ASP A 166 2.49 25.60 -8.25
C ASP A 166 1.38 25.81 -9.31
N LEU A 167 0.49 24.83 -9.47
CA LEU A 167 -0.66 24.95 -10.37
C LEU A 167 -1.59 26.10 -9.94
N VAL A 168 -1.89 26.21 -8.64
CA VAL A 168 -2.82 27.24 -8.16
C VAL A 168 -2.16 28.62 -8.15
N GLU A 169 -0.93 28.73 -7.63
CA GLU A 169 -0.21 30.00 -7.49
C GLU A 169 0.27 30.53 -8.85
N ASN A 170 0.87 29.69 -9.68
CA ASN A 170 1.60 30.09 -10.89
C ASN A 170 0.91 29.69 -12.20
N LYS A 171 -0.28 29.08 -12.14
CA LYS A 171 -1.02 28.56 -13.31
C LYS A 171 -0.17 27.64 -14.19
N LYS A 172 0.74 26.90 -13.56
CA LYS A 172 1.73 26.05 -14.22
C LYS A 172 1.79 24.70 -13.51
N LEU A 173 1.60 23.63 -14.25
CA LEU A 173 1.80 22.28 -13.74
C LEU A 173 3.20 21.80 -14.12
N SER A 174 4.02 21.44 -13.13
CA SER A 174 5.37 20.94 -13.40
C SER A 174 5.31 19.51 -13.95
N THR A 175 5.63 19.36 -15.23
CA THR A 175 5.57 18.07 -15.95
C THR A 175 6.30 16.95 -15.21
N ILE A 176 7.58 17.17 -14.86
CA ILE A 176 8.39 16.13 -14.22
C ILE A 176 7.90 15.83 -12.81
N LYS A 177 7.60 16.85 -11.99
CA LYS A 177 7.15 16.62 -10.61
C LYS A 177 5.80 15.91 -10.57
N THR A 178 4.88 16.24 -11.48
CA THR A 178 3.59 15.56 -11.61
C THR A 178 3.76 14.11 -12.06
N ALA A 179 4.57 13.86 -13.09
CA ALA A 179 4.84 12.51 -13.54
C ALA A 179 5.46 11.63 -12.44
N VAL A 180 6.45 12.16 -11.73
CA VAL A 180 7.10 11.46 -10.59
C VAL A 180 6.11 11.20 -9.46
N ALA A 181 5.27 12.18 -9.10
CA ALA A 181 4.29 12.03 -8.03
C ALA A 181 3.30 10.89 -8.32
N VAL A 182 2.74 10.86 -9.53
CA VAL A 182 1.78 9.81 -9.93
C VAL A 182 2.46 8.47 -10.11
N ALA A 183 3.65 8.43 -10.74
CA ALA A 183 4.40 7.20 -10.96
C ALA A 183 4.87 6.57 -9.64
N ALA A 184 5.44 7.36 -8.72
CA ALA A 184 5.86 6.88 -7.40
C ALA A 184 4.67 6.29 -6.63
N MET A 185 3.52 6.97 -6.66
CA MET A 185 2.30 6.47 -6.03
C MET A 185 1.82 5.15 -6.67
N ALA A 186 1.89 5.02 -8.00
CA ALA A 186 1.50 3.80 -8.71
C ALA A 186 2.43 2.61 -8.39
N GLN A 187 3.73 2.86 -8.29
CA GLN A 187 4.74 1.85 -7.89
C GLN A 187 4.56 1.37 -6.45
N VAL A 188 3.95 2.19 -5.59
CA VAL A 188 3.60 1.82 -4.22
C VAL A 188 2.24 1.13 -4.17
N HIS A 189 1.18 1.81 -4.59
CA HIS A 189 -0.18 1.31 -4.48
C HIS A 189 -1.10 1.96 -5.51
N MET A 190 -1.53 1.18 -6.50
CA MET A 190 -2.31 1.64 -7.65
C MET A 190 -3.60 2.37 -7.27
N LEU A 191 -4.34 1.89 -6.26
CA LEU A 191 -5.55 2.58 -5.81
C LEU A 191 -5.25 3.93 -5.14
N SER A 192 -4.12 4.06 -4.45
CA SER A 192 -3.70 5.38 -3.92
C SER A 192 -3.31 6.32 -5.06
N ALA A 193 -2.76 5.81 -6.16
CA ALA A 193 -2.50 6.60 -7.37
C ALA A 193 -3.80 7.10 -8.02
N PHE A 194 -4.84 6.27 -8.05
CA PHE A 194 -6.17 6.70 -8.48
C PHE A 194 -6.71 7.85 -7.62
N LEU A 195 -6.64 7.74 -6.28
CA LEU A 195 -7.07 8.80 -5.37
C LEU A 195 -6.26 10.09 -5.56
N LEU A 196 -4.95 9.97 -5.81
CA LEU A 196 -4.09 11.10 -6.13
C LEU A 196 -4.52 11.79 -7.43
N VAL A 197 -4.73 11.01 -8.50
CA VAL A 197 -5.21 11.55 -9.79
C VAL A 197 -6.57 12.23 -9.65
N PHE A 198 -7.46 11.68 -8.83
CA PHE A 198 -8.73 12.32 -8.50
C PHE A 198 -8.54 13.72 -7.87
N VAL A 199 -7.65 13.86 -6.89
CA VAL A 199 -7.31 15.17 -6.29
C VAL A 199 -6.71 16.13 -7.34
N TYR A 200 -5.83 15.61 -8.21
CA TYR A 200 -5.26 16.39 -9.32
C TYR A 200 -6.35 16.91 -10.26
N ILE A 201 -7.35 16.09 -10.60
CA ILE A 201 -8.47 16.50 -11.45
C ILE A 201 -9.28 17.63 -10.78
N CYS A 202 -9.55 17.55 -9.47
CA CYS A 202 -10.26 18.60 -8.75
C CYS A 202 -9.49 19.94 -8.78
N PHE A 203 -8.19 19.92 -8.49
CA PHE A 203 -7.34 21.12 -8.54
C PHE A 203 -7.14 21.65 -9.96
N PHE A 204 -6.96 20.76 -10.93
CA PHE A 204 -6.83 21.14 -12.34
C PHE A 204 -8.09 21.81 -12.84
N SER A 205 -9.26 21.23 -12.58
CA SER A 205 -10.56 21.74 -13.04
C SER A 205 -10.85 23.13 -12.45
N SER A 206 -10.60 23.32 -11.16
CA SER A 206 -10.86 24.62 -10.49
C SER A 206 -10.04 25.76 -11.08
N ILE A 207 -8.85 25.47 -11.60
CA ILE A 207 -8.00 26.45 -12.27
C ILE A 207 -8.37 26.58 -13.75
N PHE A 208 -8.44 25.46 -14.47
CA PHE A 208 -8.50 25.38 -15.94
C PHE A 208 -9.65 26.19 -16.55
N PHE A 209 -10.88 26.06 -16.04
CA PHE A 209 -12.05 26.65 -16.69
C PHE A 209 -12.01 28.18 -16.74
N ASN A 210 -11.39 28.81 -15.75
CA ASN A 210 -11.33 30.27 -15.60
C ASN A 210 -10.08 30.91 -16.23
N GLN A 211 -9.31 30.17 -17.04
CA GLN A 211 -8.10 30.70 -17.70
C GLN A 211 -8.32 31.08 -19.17
N SER A 212 -7.43 31.93 -19.68
CA SER A 212 -7.32 32.26 -21.10
C SER A 212 -6.99 31.03 -21.95
N ARG A 213 -7.31 31.09 -23.25
CA ARG A 213 -7.05 30.00 -24.21
C ARG A 213 -5.59 29.56 -24.23
N MET A 214 -4.65 30.51 -24.15
CA MET A 214 -3.21 30.20 -24.16
C MET A 214 -2.78 29.39 -22.92
N ILE A 215 -3.26 29.77 -21.74
CA ILE A 215 -2.95 29.05 -20.49
C ILE A 215 -3.60 27.65 -20.51
N LYS A 216 -4.83 27.54 -21.00
CA LYS A 216 -5.52 26.24 -21.17
C LYS A 216 -4.71 25.28 -22.03
N LEU A 217 -4.24 25.74 -23.20
CA LEU A 217 -3.43 24.93 -24.10
C LEU A 217 -2.11 24.49 -23.44
N LYS A 218 -1.43 25.42 -22.76
CA LYS A 218 -0.19 25.12 -22.01
C LYS A 218 -0.41 24.07 -20.93
N LEU A 219 -1.50 24.17 -20.17
CA LEU A 219 -1.85 23.20 -19.13
C LEU A 219 -2.15 21.81 -19.73
N ILE A 220 -2.88 21.74 -20.85
CA ILE A 220 -3.15 20.48 -21.56
C ILE A 220 -1.84 19.83 -22.02
N MET A 221 -0.93 20.60 -22.63
CA MET A 221 0.38 20.09 -23.04
C MET A 221 1.19 19.58 -21.85
N GLN A 222 1.19 20.30 -20.73
CA GLN A 222 1.88 19.88 -19.51
C GLN A 222 1.33 18.57 -18.94
N VAL A 223 0.01 18.40 -18.95
CA VAL A 223 -0.63 17.13 -18.55
C VAL A 223 -0.26 16.01 -19.52
N GLY A 224 -0.38 16.23 -20.84
CA GLY A 224 -0.02 15.24 -21.86
C GLY A 224 1.43 14.77 -21.72
N MET A 225 2.37 15.69 -21.55
CA MET A 225 3.77 15.34 -21.30
C MET A 225 3.98 14.63 -19.95
N SER A 226 3.21 14.99 -18.92
CA SER A 226 3.29 14.31 -17.61
C SER A 226 2.83 12.87 -17.72
N VAL A 227 1.77 12.62 -18.49
CA VAL A 227 1.27 11.27 -18.78
C VAL A 227 2.32 10.45 -19.51
N LEU A 228 2.95 11.00 -20.56
CA LEU A 228 4.01 10.31 -21.31
C LEU A 228 5.20 9.91 -20.41
N VAL A 229 5.70 10.85 -19.61
CA VAL A 229 6.80 10.57 -18.67
C VAL A 229 6.36 9.57 -17.59
N CYS A 230 5.14 9.71 -17.06
CA CYS A 230 4.59 8.78 -16.07
C CYS A 230 4.51 7.35 -16.64
N THR A 231 4.01 7.18 -17.87
CA THR A 231 3.93 5.89 -18.56
C THR A 231 5.31 5.25 -18.67
N ALA A 232 6.35 6.01 -18.98
CA ALA A 232 7.72 5.49 -19.02
C ALA A 232 8.21 5.02 -17.63
N LEU A 233 7.91 5.79 -16.58
CA LEU A 233 8.28 5.47 -15.18
C LEU A 233 7.53 4.27 -14.59
N VAL A 234 6.40 3.88 -15.19
CA VAL A 234 5.57 2.73 -14.75
C VAL A 234 5.45 1.66 -15.82
N ALA A 235 6.31 1.67 -16.84
CA ALA A 235 6.26 0.72 -17.95
C ALA A 235 6.31 -0.74 -17.48
N ASN A 236 7.11 -1.03 -16.45
CA ASN A 236 7.16 -2.34 -15.80
C ASN A 236 5.78 -2.81 -15.27
N LEU A 237 5.00 -1.93 -14.64
CA LEU A 237 3.68 -2.26 -14.10
C LEU A 237 2.69 -2.52 -15.23
N ILE A 238 2.67 -1.65 -16.24
CA ILE A 238 1.80 -1.79 -17.41
C ILE A 238 2.09 -3.13 -18.10
N TYR A 239 3.36 -3.44 -18.30
CA TYR A 239 3.78 -4.69 -18.90
C TYR A 239 3.38 -5.91 -18.05
N CYS A 240 3.52 -5.86 -16.72
CA CYS A 240 3.04 -6.94 -15.84
C CYS A 240 1.55 -7.25 -16.07
N PHE A 241 0.71 -6.21 -16.11
CA PHE A 241 -0.73 -6.38 -16.34
C PHE A 241 -0.99 -6.97 -17.74
N ILE A 242 -0.32 -6.47 -18.79
CA ILE A 242 -0.48 -7.02 -20.14
C ILE A 242 -0.04 -8.50 -20.21
N ALA A 243 1.12 -8.83 -19.64
CA ALA A 243 1.70 -10.17 -19.70
C ALA A 243 0.89 -11.21 -18.90
N VAL A 244 0.18 -10.78 -17.86
CA VAL A 244 -0.62 -11.68 -17.01
C VAL A 244 -2.09 -11.66 -17.40
N ASP A 245 -2.74 -10.50 -17.42
CA ASP A 245 -4.18 -10.38 -17.67
C ASP A 245 -4.53 -10.54 -19.16
N GLY A 246 -3.60 -10.25 -20.08
CA GLY A 246 -3.83 -10.43 -21.52
C GLY A 246 -4.02 -11.88 -21.97
N TYR A 247 -3.78 -12.83 -21.06
CA TYR A 247 -3.68 -14.25 -21.35
C TYR A 247 -4.33 -15.16 -20.31
N ASN A 248 -4.77 -14.60 -19.19
CA ASN A 248 -5.37 -15.35 -18.09
C ASN A 248 -6.59 -14.56 -17.59
N ASP A 249 -7.67 -15.26 -17.27
CA ASP A 249 -8.76 -14.67 -16.50
C ASP A 249 -8.36 -14.63 -15.03
N ILE A 250 -8.02 -13.44 -14.54
CA ILE A 250 -7.46 -13.25 -13.21
C ILE A 250 -8.53 -12.82 -12.21
N ALA A 251 -8.51 -13.44 -11.03
CA ALA A 251 -9.33 -13.05 -9.90
C ALA A 251 -8.98 -11.62 -9.46
N GLN A 252 -9.91 -10.70 -9.71
CA GLN A 252 -9.82 -9.35 -9.18
C GLN A 252 -9.87 -9.35 -7.65
N PRO A 253 -9.24 -8.35 -6.99
CA PRO A 253 -9.38 -8.14 -5.56
C PRO A 253 -10.85 -8.04 -5.14
N PHE A 254 -11.15 -8.40 -3.90
CA PHE A 254 -12.50 -8.50 -3.35
C PHE A 254 -13.44 -7.34 -3.76
N THR A 255 -14.50 -7.63 -4.51
CA THR A 255 -15.55 -6.66 -4.83
C THR A 255 -16.55 -6.56 -3.67
N ASN A 256 -16.63 -5.39 -3.03
CA ASN A 256 -17.54 -5.17 -1.90
C ASN A 256 -18.93 -4.71 -2.37
N LYS A 257 -19.93 -5.60 -2.38
CA LYS A 257 -21.32 -5.23 -2.72
C LYS A 257 -21.97 -4.29 -1.69
N TYR A 258 -21.42 -4.20 -0.49
CA TYR A 258 -21.94 -3.38 0.62
C TYR A 258 -21.04 -2.16 0.88
N MET A 259 -20.59 -1.46 -0.18
CA MET A 259 -19.73 -0.27 -0.07
C MET A 259 -20.28 0.78 0.91
N TRP A 260 -21.60 0.99 0.93
CA TRP A 260 -22.27 1.95 1.81
C TRP A 260 -22.10 1.66 3.32
N ARG A 261 -21.77 0.41 3.70
CA ARG A 261 -21.47 0.01 5.09
C ARG A 261 -20.01 0.24 5.47
N MET A 262 -19.13 0.52 4.51
CA MET A 262 -17.70 0.72 4.70
C MET A 262 -17.33 2.20 4.55
N THR A 263 -18.11 3.07 5.20
CA THR A 263 -17.92 4.52 5.20
C THR A 263 -17.50 5.00 6.58
N VAL A 264 -16.97 6.23 6.67
CA VAL A 264 -16.49 6.80 7.94
C VAL A 264 -17.60 7.18 8.93
N PHE A 265 -18.87 7.10 8.53
CA PHE A 265 -20.02 7.26 9.45
C PHE A 265 -20.64 5.91 9.86
N THR A 266 -20.16 4.80 9.30
CA THR A 266 -20.71 3.47 9.56
C THR A 266 -19.60 2.50 10.00
N GLY A 267 -19.35 1.42 9.25
CA GLY A 267 -18.42 0.35 9.62
C GLY A 267 -16.93 0.74 9.64
N SER A 268 -16.59 2.00 9.38
CA SER A 268 -15.23 2.51 9.40
C SER A 268 -15.08 3.85 10.14
N SER A 269 -15.91 4.05 11.17
CA SER A 269 -15.91 5.28 12.00
C SER A 269 -14.58 5.58 12.70
N TYR A 270 -13.75 4.58 12.95
CA TYR A 270 -12.40 4.76 13.50
C TYR A 270 -11.49 5.64 12.61
N TRP A 271 -11.76 5.78 11.31
CA TRP A 271 -11.05 6.73 10.47
C TRP A 271 -11.33 8.19 10.85
N LEU A 272 -12.56 8.47 11.29
CA LEU A 272 -13.02 9.80 11.69
C LEU A 272 -12.60 10.15 13.11
N VAL A 273 -12.65 9.18 14.03
CA VAL A 273 -12.51 9.43 15.47
C VAL A 273 -11.10 9.17 16.03
N TYR A 274 -10.14 8.72 15.21
CA TYR A 274 -8.75 8.51 15.65
C TYR A 274 -7.74 9.41 14.89
N PRO A 275 -7.04 10.33 15.59
CA PRO A 275 -7.20 10.65 17.02
C PRO A 275 -8.52 11.41 17.28
N PRO A 276 -9.13 11.34 18.48
CA PRO A 276 -10.40 12.04 18.77
C PRO A 276 -10.33 13.55 18.53
N VAL A 277 -9.14 14.12 18.73
CA VAL A 277 -8.87 15.54 18.52
C VAL A 277 -8.99 15.96 17.05
N LEU A 278 -8.94 15.01 16.10
CA LEU A 278 -9.20 15.27 14.68
C LEU A 278 -10.60 15.88 14.46
N ILE A 279 -11.59 15.49 15.27
CA ILE A 279 -12.95 16.04 15.17
C ILE A 279 -12.94 17.55 15.38
N LEU A 280 -12.11 18.07 16.30
CA LEU A 280 -11.99 19.51 16.50
C LEU A 280 -11.44 20.22 15.27
N ALA A 281 -10.46 19.62 14.59
CA ALA A 281 -9.93 20.16 13.33
C ALA A 281 -11.00 20.15 12.22
N ILE A 282 -11.84 19.12 12.15
CA ILE A 282 -12.95 19.03 11.19
C ILE A 282 -14.02 20.08 11.49
N VAL A 283 -14.41 20.26 12.75
CA VAL A 283 -15.37 21.29 13.17
C VAL A 283 -14.85 22.69 12.85
N PHE A 284 -13.57 22.96 13.16
CA PHE A 284 -12.92 24.22 12.83
C PHE A 284 -12.89 24.47 11.32
N PHE A 285 -12.58 23.45 10.52
CA PHE A 285 -12.63 23.48 9.06
C PHE A 285 -14.03 23.82 8.52
N VAL A 286 -15.08 23.16 9.01
CA VAL A 286 -16.46 23.41 8.56
C VAL A 286 -16.92 24.82 8.97
N TRP A 287 -16.66 25.22 10.22
CA TRP A 287 -16.96 26.58 10.69
C TRP A 287 -16.28 27.63 9.80
N GLN A 288 -15.01 27.42 9.46
CA GLN A 288 -14.28 28.38 8.65
C GLN A 288 -14.84 28.50 7.24
N MET A 289 -15.08 27.35 6.61
CA MET A 289 -15.60 27.25 5.24
C MET A 289 -16.91 28.02 5.09
N THR A 290 -17.76 28.04 6.12
CA THR A 290 -19.02 28.79 6.10
C THR A 290 -18.86 30.30 6.39
N LYS A 291 -17.88 30.70 7.21
CA LYS A 291 -17.76 32.09 7.69
C LYS A 291 -16.81 32.99 6.89
N MET A 292 -15.76 32.45 6.28
CA MET A 292 -14.73 33.28 5.58
C MET A 292 -14.48 32.87 4.12
N TRP A 293 -15.38 32.12 3.51
CA TRP A 293 -15.27 31.65 2.12
C TRP A 293 -14.87 32.74 1.11
N HIS A 294 -15.50 33.90 1.18
CA HIS A 294 -15.25 34.97 0.21
C HIS A 294 -13.93 35.72 0.44
N LYS A 295 -13.33 35.58 1.64
CA LYS A 295 -12.12 36.27 2.04
C LYS A 295 -10.86 35.40 1.88
N SER A 296 -11.01 34.12 1.57
CA SER A 296 -9.89 33.18 1.51
C SER A 296 -9.14 33.23 0.18
N ALA A 297 -7.81 33.04 0.26
CA ALA A 297 -6.95 32.89 -0.89
C ALA A 297 -7.40 31.71 -1.77
N LEU A 298 -7.13 31.77 -3.08
CA LEU A 298 -7.57 30.75 -4.03
C LEU A 298 -7.07 29.34 -3.64
N LEU A 299 -5.83 29.23 -3.15
CA LEU A 299 -5.25 27.96 -2.71
C LEU A 299 -6.05 27.33 -1.56
N LEU A 300 -6.45 28.13 -0.58
CA LEU A 300 -7.28 27.66 0.54
C LEU A 300 -8.65 27.20 0.02
N ARG A 301 -9.34 27.99 -0.81
CA ARG A 301 -10.66 27.62 -1.38
C ARG A 301 -10.63 26.31 -2.16
N VAL A 302 -9.66 26.15 -3.06
CA VAL A 302 -9.55 24.92 -3.87
C VAL A 302 -9.24 23.72 -2.98
N THR A 303 -8.40 23.90 -1.96
CA THR A 303 -8.10 22.87 -0.97
C THR A 303 -9.34 22.48 -0.17
N GLU A 304 -10.12 23.45 0.31
CA GLU A 304 -11.35 23.24 1.07
C GLU A 304 -12.42 22.52 0.24
N ILE A 305 -12.67 22.94 -1.00
CA ILE A 305 -13.61 22.27 -1.91
C ILE A 305 -13.22 20.82 -2.12
N THR A 306 -11.95 20.58 -2.44
CA THR A 306 -11.47 19.24 -2.73
C THR A 306 -11.50 18.35 -1.49
N ALA A 307 -11.16 18.91 -0.32
CA ALA A 307 -11.29 18.23 0.96
C ALA A 307 -12.75 17.86 1.25
N PHE A 308 -13.69 18.79 1.05
CA PHE A 308 -15.11 18.57 1.25
C PHE A 308 -15.64 17.46 0.34
N ILE A 309 -15.29 17.46 -0.95
CA ILE A 309 -15.66 16.39 -1.89
C ILE A 309 -15.12 15.04 -1.40
N CYS A 310 -13.84 14.96 -1.03
CA CYS A 310 -13.23 13.72 -0.51
C CYS A 310 -13.92 13.25 0.78
N PHE A 311 -14.27 14.18 1.67
CA PHE A 311 -15.01 13.88 2.89
C PHE A 311 -16.38 13.31 2.55
N THR A 312 -17.16 13.96 1.70
CA THR A 312 -18.48 13.46 1.27
C THR A 312 -18.39 12.06 0.66
N LEU A 313 -17.42 11.82 -0.22
CA LEU A 313 -17.17 10.50 -0.82
C LEU A 313 -16.75 9.44 0.21
N SER A 314 -16.14 9.83 1.32
CA SER A 314 -15.78 8.91 2.41
C SER A 314 -16.97 8.50 3.29
N THR A 315 -18.10 9.19 3.19
CA THR A 315 -19.31 8.99 4.02
C THR A 315 -20.40 8.24 3.26
N ASN A 316 -21.48 7.89 3.96
CA ASN A 316 -22.73 7.39 3.37
C ASN A 316 -23.68 8.52 2.92
N ILE A 317 -23.28 9.80 3.01
CA ILE A 317 -24.00 10.91 2.36
C ILE A 317 -23.98 10.70 0.84
N PHE A 318 -22.82 10.27 0.30
CA PHE A 318 -22.76 9.83 -1.07
C PHE A 318 -23.48 8.48 -1.23
N PRO A 319 -24.37 8.31 -2.23
CA PRO A 319 -25.26 7.15 -2.33
C PRO A 319 -24.53 5.92 -2.91
N TRP A 320 -23.52 5.41 -2.21
CA TRP A 320 -22.68 4.28 -2.64
C TRP A 320 -23.46 3.01 -2.99
N ARG A 321 -24.68 2.85 -2.46
CA ARG A 321 -25.58 1.75 -2.80
C ARG A 321 -25.90 1.69 -4.29
N LEU A 322 -26.00 2.83 -4.96
CA LEU A 322 -26.26 2.91 -6.41
C LEU A 322 -25.06 2.45 -7.25
N PHE A 323 -23.85 2.50 -6.69
CA PHE A 323 -22.60 2.26 -7.41
C PHE A 323 -21.94 0.91 -7.08
N SER A 324 -22.45 0.17 -6.09
CA SER A 324 -21.93 -1.14 -5.65
C SER A 324 -21.76 -2.19 -6.75
N ASN A 325 -22.58 -2.15 -7.80
CA ASN A 325 -22.55 -3.10 -8.92
C ASN A 325 -22.14 -2.45 -10.25
N SER A 326 -21.47 -1.30 -10.18
CA SER A 326 -21.03 -0.55 -11.36
C SER A 326 -19.53 -0.70 -11.60
N VAL A 327 -19.01 0.00 -12.61
CA VAL A 327 -17.57 0.17 -12.82
C VAL A 327 -16.86 0.71 -11.58
N PHE A 328 -17.54 1.46 -10.69
CA PHE A 328 -16.94 1.99 -9.46
C PHE A 328 -16.78 0.95 -8.34
N SER A 329 -17.19 -0.30 -8.54
CA SER A 329 -17.02 -1.38 -7.56
C SER A 329 -15.54 -1.67 -7.22
N PHE A 330 -14.59 -1.27 -8.08
CA PHE A 330 -13.15 -1.37 -7.78
C PHE A 330 -12.71 -0.50 -6.59
N ILE A 331 -13.48 0.53 -6.20
CA ILE A 331 -13.17 1.38 -5.04
C ILE A 331 -13.22 0.54 -3.76
N GLN A 332 -14.21 -0.37 -3.68
CA GLN A 332 -14.50 -1.36 -2.61
C GLN A 332 -14.81 -0.76 -1.23
N PHE A 333 -14.07 0.26 -0.81
CA PHE A 333 -14.05 0.80 0.53
C PHE A 333 -14.05 2.33 0.47
N PRO A 334 -15.23 2.97 0.50
CA PRO A 334 -15.34 4.43 0.40
C PRO A 334 -14.56 5.21 1.45
N PHE A 335 -14.38 4.65 2.66
CA PHE A 335 -13.53 5.28 3.69
C PHE A 335 -12.13 5.66 3.19
N ARG A 336 -11.61 5.05 2.11
CA ARG A 336 -10.30 5.38 1.54
C ARG A 336 -10.20 6.82 1.02
N PHE A 337 -11.32 7.47 0.64
CA PHE A 337 -11.34 8.90 0.34
C PHE A 337 -11.01 9.78 1.57
N PHE A 338 -11.03 9.21 2.77
CA PHE A 338 -10.58 9.90 3.98
C PHE A 338 -9.06 10.16 3.98
N ILE A 339 -8.28 9.40 3.19
CA ILE A 339 -6.83 9.60 3.02
C ILE A 339 -6.53 10.98 2.42
N PRO A 340 -6.99 11.30 1.18
CA PRO A 340 -6.77 12.64 0.63
C PRO A 340 -7.47 13.72 1.45
N PHE A 341 -8.63 13.44 2.03
CA PHE A 341 -9.30 14.38 2.94
C PHE A 341 -8.40 14.81 4.10
N THR A 342 -7.78 13.89 4.82
CA THR A 342 -6.94 14.24 5.99
C THR A 342 -5.76 15.13 5.58
N VAL A 343 -5.11 14.84 4.45
CA VAL A 343 -3.99 15.65 3.94
C VAL A 343 -4.46 17.06 3.58
N LEU A 344 -5.56 17.17 2.83
CA LEU A 344 -6.11 18.45 2.41
C LEU A 344 -6.66 19.26 3.59
N LEU A 345 -7.27 18.59 4.58
CA LEU A 345 -7.71 19.21 5.83
C LEU A 345 -6.53 19.86 6.56
N LEU A 346 -5.43 19.14 6.74
CA LEU A 346 -4.26 19.68 7.45
C LEU A 346 -3.55 20.78 6.66
N LEU A 347 -3.53 20.70 5.32
CA LEU A 347 -3.09 21.81 4.48
C LEU A 347 -3.99 23.04 4.64
N ALA A 348 -5.32 22.88 4.62
CA ALA A 348 -6.27 23.96 4.82
C ALA A 348 -6.11 24.61 6.20
N VAL A 349 -6.04 23.81 7.27
CA VAL A 349 -5.78 24.29 8.64
C VAL A 349 -4.46 25.07 8.69
N GLY A 350 -3.39 24.56 8.09
CA GLY A 350 -2.11 25.26 8.06
C GLY A 350 -2.16 26.61 7.32
N LEU A 351 -2.86 26.68 6.18
CA LEU A 351 -3.08 27.92 5.43
C LEU A 351 -3.93 28.93 6.22
N MET A 352 -4.95 28.44 6.94
CA MET A 352 -5.80 29.27 7.79
C MET A 352 -5.01 29.87 8.96
N LEU A 353 -4.22 29.05 9.64
CA LEU A 353 -3.36 29.50 10.75
C LEU A 353 -2.33 30.53 10.27
N GLN A 354 -1.72 30.31 9.12
CA GLN A 354 -0.72 31.22 8.56
C GLN A 354 -1.29 32.60 8.20
N ASN A 355 -2.54 32.65 7.72
CA ASN A 355 -3.18 33.91 7.29
C ASN A 355 -3.77 34.74 8.44
N ASN A 356 -3.96 34.15 9.62
CA ASN A 356 -4.50 34.86 10.79
C ASN A 356 -3.36 35.51 11.58
N ALA A 357 -3.11 36.80 11.33
CA ALA A 357 -1.99 37.57 11.89
C ALA A 357 -2.01 37.76 13.43
N HIS A 358 -3.11 37.45 14.12
CA HIS A 358 -3.29 37.67 15.56
C HIS A 358 -3.46 36.37 16.36
N ILE A 359 -2.67 35.35 16.04
CA ILE A 359 -2.63 34.15 16.88
C ILE A 359 -1.87 34.46 18.18
N SER A 360 -2.59 34.44 19.31
CA SER A 360 -1.99 34.62 20.63
C SER A 360 -1.09 33.44 21.00
N TRP A 361 -0.13 33.67 21.91
CA TRP A 361 0.71 32.61 22.46
C TRP A 361 -0.12 31.50 23.14
N SER A 362 -1.23 31.86 23.79
CA SER A 362 -2.18 30.89 24.37
C SER A 362 -2.79 29.95 23.33
N PHE A 363 -3.12 30.46 22.14
CA PHE A 363 -3.65 29.63 21.06
C PHE A 363 -2.57 28.71 20.47
N TYR A 364 -1.33 29.19 20.36
CA TYR A 364 -0.21 28.34 19.96
C TYR A 364 0.01 27.18 20.94
N SER A 365 -0.06 27.44 22.25
CA SER A 365 0.01 26.40 23.28
C SER A 365 -1.10 25.36 23.11
N VAL A 366 -2.30 25.73 22.67
CA VAL A 366 -3.38 24.78 22.36
C VAL A 366 -2.99 23.85 21.21
N ILE A 367 -2.37 24.35 20.14
CA ILE A 367 -1.89 23.50 19.02
C ILE A 367 -0.90 22.46 19.53
N ILE A 368 0.05 22.86 20.37
CA ILE A 368 1.04 21.95 20.95
C ILE A 368 0.39 20.93 21.88
N ILE A 369 -0.56 21.34 22.73
CA ILE A 369 -1.32 20.44 23.60
C ILE A 369 -2.10 19.41 22.77
N VAL A 370 -2.76 19.84 21.69
CA VAL A 370 -3.48 18.97 20.75
C VAL A 370 -2.53 17.94 20.12
N MET A 371 -1.36 18.40 19.65
CA MET A 371 -0.33 17.52 19.10
C MET A 371 0.15 16.49 20.14
N VAL A 372 0.51 16.92 21.34
CA VAL A 372 0.96 16.02 22.42
C VAL A 372 -0.14 15.03 22.82
N ALA A 373 -1.38 15.50 22.97
CA ALA A 373 -2.51 14.64 23.27
C ALA A 373 -2.73 13.58 22.18
N SER A 374 -2.55 13.93 20.91
CA SER A 374 -2.66 12.98 19.79
C SER A 374 -1.56 11.90 19.82
N LEU A 375 -0.32 12.26 20.16
CA LEU A 375 0.79 11.33 20.34
C LEU A 375 0.51 10.37 21.50
N CYS A 376 0.17 10.91 22.68
CA CYS A 376 -0.14 10.12 23.87
C CYS A 376 -1.30 9.15 23.60
N GLN A 377 -2.39 9.63 22.98
CA GLN A 377 -3.54 8.81 22.63
C GLN A 377 -3.15 7.69 21.66
N THR A 378 -2.34 7.98 20.65
CA THR A 378 -1.88 6.97 19.68
C THR A 378 -1.02 5.91 20.34
N MET A 379 -0.12 6.31 21.23
CA MET A 379 0.70 5.38 22.01
C MET A 379 -0.15 4.51 22.93
N MET A 380 -1.13 5.10 23.62
CA MET A 380 -2.10 4.35 24.44
C MET A 380 -2.94 3.38 23.61
N SER A 381 -3.41 3.79 22.43
CA SER A 381 -4.17 2.92 21.52
C SER A 381 -3.32 1.78 20.98
N SER A 382 -2.06 2.05 20.63
CA SER A 382 -1.09 1.03 20.23
C SER A 382 -0.83 0.05 21.38
N ASN A 383 -0.61 0.56 22.60
CA ASN A 383 -0.43 -0.25 23.80
C ASN A 383 -1.65 -1.15 24.08
N ASN A 384 -2.86 -0.61 23.97
CA ASN A 384 -4.10 -1.38 24.14
C ASN A 384 -4.25 -2.48 23.09
N THR A 385 -3.85 -2.20 21.84
CA THR A 385 -3.86 -3.20 20.76
C THR A 385 -2.79 -4.26 20.98
N LEU A 386 -1.60 -3.87 21.43
CA LEU A 386 -0.50 -4.79 21.76
C LEU A 386 -0.84 -5.70 22.94
N ASN A 387 -1.59 -5.22 23.93
CA ASN A 387 -2.05 -6.05 25.05
C ASN A 387 -2.89 -7.26 24.60
N VAL A 388 -3.52 -7.22 23.42
CA VAL A 388 -4.24 -8.37 22.84
C VAL A 388 -3.29 -9.54 22.54
N TRP A 389 -2.03 -9.23 22.18
CA TRP A 389 -0.97 -10.22 21.99
C TRP A 389 -0.73 -11.04 23.26
N HIS A 390 -0.72 -10.39 24.42
CA HIS A 390 -0.45 -11.04 25.71
C HIS A 390 -1.67 -11.76 26.28
N ARG A 391 -2.87 -11.20 26.09
CA ARG A 391 -4.08 -11.66 26.81
C ARG A 391 -4.83 -12.83 26.17
N SER A 392 -4.63 -13.15 24.89
CA SER A 392 -5.66 -13.90 24.14
C SER A 392 -5.16 -15.10 23.33
N THR A 393 -6.07 -16.06 23.13
CA THR A 393 -6.08 -17.05 22.04
C THR A 393 -6.43 -16.41 20.68
N LYS A 394 -6.96 -15.18 20.67
CA LYS A 394 -7.36 -14.39 19.49
C LYS A 394 -6.43 -13.19 19.26
N TYR A 395 -5.12 -13.44 19.17
CA TYR A 395 -4.07 -12.43 18.96
C TYR A 395 -4.00 -11.87 17.52
N LEU A 396 -4.91 -12.33 16.64
CA LEU A 396 -5.04 -11.87 15.26
C LEU A 396 -6.19 -10.88 15.13
N ASN A 397 -5.90 -9.67 14.67
CA ASN A 397 -6.88 -8.61 14.41
C ASN A 397 -7.60 -8.86 13.07
N GLY A 398 -8.52 -9.82 13.09
CA GLY A 398 -9.33 -10.23 11.93
C GLY A 398 -8.91 -11.60 11.41
N GLN A 399 -9.76 -12.61 11.63
CA GLN A 399 -9.47 -14.02 11.28
C GLN A 399 -10.12 -14.48 9.96
N VAL A 400 -10.72 -13.57 9.20
CA VAL A 400 -11.42 -13.91 7.97
C VAL A 400 -10.45 -14.60 7.02
N HIS A 401 -10.75 -15.84 6.63
CA HIS A 401 -9.92 -16.68 5.77
C HIS A 401 -8.48 -16.88 6.28
N THR A 402 -8.27 -16.83 7.60
CA THR A 402 -6.97 -17.08 8.24
C THR A 402 -7.05 -18.36 9.07
N ARG A 403 -6.08 -19.26 8.87
CA ARG A 403 -5.97 -20.54 9.58
C ARG A 403 -4.68 -20.57 10.40
N ILE A 404 -4.77 -21.05 11.63
CA ILE A 404 -3.62 -21.36 12.49
C ILE A 404 -3.37 -22.87 12.40
N ASN A 405 -2.15 -23.25 12.07
CA ASN A 405 -1.71 -24.64 11.87
C ASN A 405 -0.86 -25.11 13.06
N SER A 406 -1.36 -24.88 14.27
CA SER A 406 -0.78 -25.30 15.56
C SER A 406 -1.82 -25.10 16.64
N ASP A 407 -1.94 -26.06 17.56
CA ASP A 407 -2.81 -25.93 18.73
C ASP A 407 -2.13 -25.14 19.86
N ASP A 408 -0.80 -25.04 19.83
CA ASP A 408 -0.02 -24.22 20.78
C ASP A 408 0.19 -22.80 20.24
N ASN A 409 -0.58 -21.86 20.79
CA ASN A 409 -0.48 -20.43 20.48
C ASN A 409 0.86 -19.81 20.89
N SER A 410 1.53 -20.32 21.92
CA SER A 410 2.82 -19.80 22.38
C SER A 410 3.90 -20.06 21.35
N HIS A 411 3.93 -21.27 20.77
CA HIS A 411 4.83 -21.61 19.67
C HIS A 411 4.61 -20.73 18.44
N VAL A 412 3.34 -20.45 18.10
CA VAL A 412 3.01 -19.54 16.99
C VAL A 412 3.50 -18.12 17.27
N LYS A 413 3.25 -17.58 18.46
CA LYS A 413 3.71 -16.23 18.85
C LYS A 413 5.23 -16.12 18.81
N GLN A 414 5.94 -17.08 19.42
CA GLN A 414 7.41 -17.11 19.44
C GLN A 414 8.01 -17.20 18.03
N SER A 415 7.31 -17.80 17.07
CA SER A 415 7.81 -17.92 15.69
C SER A 415 8.07 -16.56 15.01
N PHE A 416 7.36 -15.50 15.41
CA PHE A 416 7.56 -14.14 14.89
C PHE A 416 8.84 -13.47 15.40
N PHE A 417 9.40 -13.97 16.49
CA PHE A 417 10.66 -13.48 17.08
C PHE A 417 11.88 -14.28 16.62
N LYS A 418 11.68 -15.40 15.89
CA LYS A 418 12.76 -16.24 15.38
C LYS A 418 13.44 -15.63 14.15
N LYS A 419 14.73 -15.94 13.98
CA LYS A 419 15.52 -15.55 12.79
C LYS A 419 14.97 -16.15 11.49
N ASP A 420 14.52 -17.39 11.59
CA ASP A 420 13.81 -18.07 10.51
C ASP A 420 12.36 -17.59 10.42
N LYS A 421 12.19 -16.54 9.61
CA LYS A 421 10.92 -15.88 9.34
C LYS A 421 9.91 -16.77 8.61
N SER A 422 10.33 -17.89 8.02
CA SER A 422 9.41 -18.83 7.35
C SER A 422 8.46 -19.51 8.33
N LYS A 423 8.90 -19.74 9.58
CA LYS A 423 8.13 -20.45 10.61
C LYS A 423 6.79 -19.79 10.91
N ALA A 424 6.77 -18.46 11.06
CA ALA A 424 5.53 -17.72 11.27
C ALA A 424 4.52 -17.89 10.12
N LEU A 425 5.03 -17.95 8.87
CA LEU A 425 4.22 -18.12 7.67
C LEU A 425 3.79 -19.58 7.42
N GLN A 426 4.39 -20.54 8.11
CA GLN A 426 3.94 -21.94 8.14
C GLN A 426 2.84 -22.16 9.18
N TYR A 427 2.90 -21.43 10.30
CA TYR A 427 1.88 -21.50 11.34
C TYR A 427 0.62 -20.71 11.02
N ILE A 428 0.73 -19.53 10.42
CA ILE A 428 -0.45 -18.73 10.08
C ILE A 428 -0.56 -18.60 8.57
N LEU A 429 -1.66 -19.15 8.06
CA LEU A 429 -1.96 -19.24 6.64
C LEU A 429 -3.17 -18.36 6.32
N LYS A 430 -3.15 -17.71 5.15
CA LYS A 430 -4.28 -16.91 4.67
C LYS A 430 -4.70 -17.35 3.28
N SER A 431 -5.99 -17.62 3.08
CA SER A 431 -6.54 -18.15 1.83
C SER A 431 -7.03 -17.07 0.84
N THR A 432 -6.42 -15.89 0.86
CA THR A 432 -6.77 -14.79 -0.06
C THR A 432 -6.50 -15.17 -1.52
N PRO A 433 -7.50 -15.16 -2.42
CA PRO A 433 -7.39 -15.66 -3.79
C PRO A 433 -7.01 -14.58 -4.83
N ASP A 434 -6.60 -13.39 -4.39
CA ASP A 434 -6.25 -12.28 -5.29
C ASP A 434 -5.25 -12.71 -6.38
N TYR A 435 -5.48 -12.30 -7.62
CA TYR A 435 -4.59 -12.58 -8.75
C TYR A 435 -4.44 -14.06 -9.14
N LEU A 436 -5.31 -14.94 -8.64
CA LEU A 436 -5.34 -16.33 -9.12
C LEU A 436 -5.98 -16.40 -10.51
N PRO A 437 -5.48 -17.26 -11.41
CA PRO A 437 -6.21 -17.63 -12.62
C PRO A 437 -7.48 -18.38 -12.22
N ILE A 438 -8.61 -18.03 -12.82
CA ILE A 438 -9.92 -18.57 -12.47
C ILE A 438 -10.69 -19.00 -13.71
N ASP A 439 -11.49 -20.04 -13.54
CA ASP A 439 -12.58 -20.35 -14.46
C ASP A 439 -13.80 -19.48 -14.10
N SER A 440 -14.17 -18.54 -14.99
CA SER A 440 -15.28 -17.61 -14.79
C SER A 440 -16.63 -18.30 -14.64
N ASN A 441 -16.78 -19.54 -15.13
CA ASN A 441 -18.00 -20.32 -15.02
C ASN A 441 -18.14 -21.00 -13.65
N ASN A 442 -17.07 -21.02 -12.84
CA ASN A 442 -17.09 -21.66 -11.55
C ASN A 442 -17.67 -20.75 -10.45
N LYS A 443 -18.74 -21.21 -9.80
CA LYS A 443 -19.42 -20.48 -8.73
C LYS A 443 -18.88 -20.78 -7.32
N LYS A 444 -17.94 -21.71 -7.16
CA LYS A 444 -17.39 -22.05 -5.84
C LYS A 444 -16.60 -20.88 -5.26
N SER A 445 -16.58 -20.79 -3.94
CA SER A 445 -15.79 -19.80 -3.23
C SER A 445 -14.29 -19.97 -3.55
N LYS A 446 -13.69 -18.94 -4.14
CA LYS A 446 -12.26 -18.93 -4.48
C LYS A 446 -11.37 -19.06 -3.24
N TYR A 447 -11.83 -18.56 -2.10
CA TYR A 447 -11.16 -18.71 -0.80
C TYR A 447 -11.13 -20.17 -0.35
N GLU A 448 -12.25 -20.88 -0.47
CA GLU A 448 -12.34 -22.31 -0.12
C GLU A 448 -11.53 -23.19 -1.07
N LEU A 449 -11.54 -22.86 -2.37
CA LEU A 449 -10.71 -23.54 -3.37
C LEU A 449 -9.23 -23.39 -3.06
N TYR A 450 -8.76 -22.18 -2.77
CA TYR A 450 -7.36 -21.96 -2.41
C TYR A 450 -6.98 -22.68 -1.10
N GLN A 451 -7.87 -22.64 -0.10
CA GLN A 451 -7.67 -23.35 1.16
C GLN A 451 -7.48 -24.86 0.94
N SER A 452 -8.38 -25.49 0.18
CA SER A 452 -8.37 -26.93 -0.03
C SER A 452 -7.24 -27.39 -0.95
N LEU A 453 -7.04 -26.70 -2.08
CA LEU A 453 -6.14 -27.16 -3.15
C LEU A 453 -4.67 -26.77 -2.92
N ILE A 454 -4.41 -25.68 -2.19
CA ILE A 454 -3.05 -25.21 -1.90
C ILE A 454 -2.69 -25.44 -0.43
N LEU A 455 -3.41 -24.81 0.50
CA LEU A 455 -3.00 -24.75 1.90
C LEU A 455 -3.11 -26.09 2.63
N ASN A 456 -4.16 -26.86 2.38
CA ASN A 456 -4.33 -28.16 3.03
C ASN A 456 -3.47 -29.25 2.36
N ASN A 457 -3.30 -29.15 1.04
CA ASN A 457 -2.63 -30.19 0.26
C ASN A 457 -1.09 -30.08 0.27
N GLN A 458 -0.53 -28.96 0.72
CA GLN A 458 0.93 -28.74 0.74
C GLN A 458 1.72 -29.76 1.56
N GLN A 459 1.13 -30.35 2.61
CA GLN A 459 1.83 -31.25 3.54
C GLN A 459 2.26 -32.56 2.87
N ASN A 460 1.62 -32.93 1.75
CA ASN A 460 1.91 -34.14 0.99
C ASN A 460 3.16 -34.01 0.09
N PHE A 461 3.78 -32.83 0.03
CA PHE A 461 4.87 -32.54 -0.91
C PHE A 461 6.03 -31.83 -0.22
N ARG A 462 7.25 -32.17 -0.65
CA ARG A 462 8.47 -31.46 -0.26
C ARG A 462 8.83 -30.42 -1.32
N LYS A 463 8.93 -29.15 -0.92
CA LYS A 463 9.26 -28.03 -1.81
C LYS A 463 10.67 -27.51 -1.55
N SER A 464 11.39 -27.19 -2.62
CA SER A 464 12.71 -26.55 -2.57
C SER A 464 12.91 -25.61 -3.75
N VAL A 465 13.71 -24.57 -3.58
CA VAL A 465 14.08 -23.65 -4.67
C VAL A 465 15.56 -23.83 -4.99
N LYS A 466 15.88 -23.94 -6.28
CA LYS A 466 17.26 -24.01 -6.78
C LYS A 466 17.32 -23.49 -8.22
N ASP A 467 18.37 -22.77 -8.58
CA ASP A 467 18.63 -22.28 -9.94
C ASP A 467 17.42 -21.51 -10.52
N HIS A 468 16.83 -20.61 -9.72
CA HIS A 468 15.62 -19.84 -10.06
C HIS A 468 14.35 -20.68 -10.31
N LYS A 469 14.35 -21.98 -9.97
CA LYS A 469 13.23 -22.91 -10.19
C LYS A 469 12.70 -23.46 -8.88
N LEU A 470 11.40 -23.71 -8.86
CA LEU A 470 10.72 -24.40 -7.76
C LEU A 470 10.63 -25.90 -8.07
N PHE A 471 11.12 -26.70 -7.14
CA PHE A 471 11.05 -28.16 -7.17
C PHE A 471 10.01 -28.64 -6.16
N LEU A 472 9.17 -29.57 -6.59
CA LEU A 472 8.14 -30.22 -5.79
C LEU A 472 8.33 -31.74 -5.90
N ASN A 473 8.67 -32.38 -4.80
CA ASN A 473 8.96 -33.81 -4.73
C ASN A 473 7.94 -34.53 -3.85
N TRP A 474 7.48 -35.71 -4.28
CA TRP A 474 6.64 -36.60 -3.48
C TRP A 474 6.84 -38.06 -3.90
N TYR A 475 6.37 -38.98 -3.07
CA TYR A 475 6.40 -40.41 -3.35
C TYR A 475 4.99 -40.92 -3.62
N GLY A 476 4.81 -41.69 -4.70
CA GLY A 476 3.53 -42.27 -5.07
C GLY A 476 3.48 -43.77 -4.75
N ASP A 477 2.48 -44.20 -3.99
CA ASP A 477 2.34 -45.63 -3.65
C ASP A 477 1.88 -46.47 -4.85
N TYR A 478 1.02 -45.89 -5.69
CA TYR A 478 0.47 -46.47 -6.90
C TYR A 478 0.03 -45.37 -7.88
N GLN A 479 -0.33 -45.76 -9.09
CA GLN A 479 -0.81 -44.87 -10.13
C GLN A 479 -2.21 -44.34 -9.79
N LYS A 480 -2.30 -43.06 -9.45
CA LYS A 480 -3.58 -42.39 -9.14
C LYS A 480 -3.54 -40.93 -9.54
N LYS A 481 -4.72 -40.32 -9.66
CA LYS A 481 -4.82 -38.88 -9.86
C LYS A 481 -4.43 -38.15 -8.58
N VAL A 482 -3.55 -37.16 -8.71
CA VAL A 482 -3.12 -36.30 -7.62
C VAL A 482 -3.19 -34.84 -8.07
N GLN A 483 -3.77 -34.02 -7.19
CA GLN A 483 -3.79 -32.57 -7.33
C GLN A 483 -2.47 -32.01 -6.81
N LEU A 484 -1.77 -31.20 -7.61
CA LEU A 484 -0.55 -30.53 -7.14
C LEU A 484 -0.89 -29.14 -6.56
N PRO A 485 -0.29 -28.73 -5.43
CA PRO A 485 -0.52 -27.43 -4.79
C PRO A 485 0.33 -26.33 -5.44
N ILE A 486 0.19 -26.19 -6.76
CA ILE A 486 0.90 -25.23 -7.62
C ILE A 486 -0.12 -24.58 -8.56
N ILE A 487 -0.04 -23.26 -8.71
CA ILE A 487 -0.90 -22.49 -9.61
C ILE A 487 -0.24 -22.41 -10.97
N LYS A 488 -1.00 -22.71 -12.04
CA LYS A 488 -0.53 -22.54 -13.41
C LYS A 488 -1.09 -21.25 -14.01
N TYR A 489 -0.21 -20.37 -14.46
CA TYR A 489 -0.55 -19.31 -15.41
C TYR A 489 -0.16 -19.77 -16.81
N LYS A 490 -0.64 -19.10 -17.86
CA LYS A 490 -0.35 -19.46 -19.26
C LYS A 490 1.15 -19.71 -19.52
N ASN A 491 2.00 -18.86 -18.97
CA ASN A 491 3.45 -18.88 -19.15
C ASN A 491 4.21 -19.63 -18.02
N THR A 492 3.49 -20.29 -17.11
CA THR A 492 4.12 -21.17 -16.11
C THR A 492 4.54 -22.48 -16.79
N VAL A 493 5.84 -22.73 -16.82
CA VAL A 493 6.40 -23.99 -17.31
C VAL A 493 6.45 -24.99 -16.17
N MET A 494 6.00 -26.21 -16.48
CA MET A 494 5.91 -27.31 -15.54
C MET A 494 6.45 -28.58 -16.20
N ILE A 495 7.51 -29.14 -15.62
CA ILE A 495 8.17 -30.35 -16.10
C ILE A 495 7.98 -31.43 -15.04
N LEU A 496 7.25 -32.50 -15.37
CA LEU A 496 7.01 -33.64 -14.50
C LEU A 496 7.89 -34.80 -14.97
N ASN A 497 8.76 -35.30 -14.09
CA ASN A 497 9.65 -36.45 -14.37
C ASN A 497 10.36 -36.30 -15.74
N HIS A 498 11.05 -35.17 -15.93
CA HIS A 498 11.80 -34.80 -17.15
C HIS A 498 10.99 -34.58 -18.43
N THR A 499 9.66 -34.60 -18.36
CA THR A 499 8.79 -34.38 -19.52
C THR A 499 7.78 -33.26 -19.26
N PRO A 500 7.33 -32.53 -20.29
CA PRO A 500 6.32 -31.49 -20.11
C PRO A 500 5.06 -32.04 -19.41
N ILE A 501 4.53 -31.30 -18.44
CA ILE A 501 3.37 -31.75 -17.64
C ILE A 501 2.16 -32.10 -18.53
N SER A 502 2.03 -31.48 -19.71
CA SER A 502 0.96 -31.73 -20.68
C SER A 502 0.82 -33.20 -21.08
N LYS A 503 1.91 -33.97 -21.05
CA LYS A 503 1.90 -35.41 -21.37
C LYS A 503 1.29 -36.29 -20.25
N HIS A 504 1.16 -35.76 -19.04
CA HIS A 504 0.68 -36.48 -17.84
C HIS A 504 -0.57 -35.84 -17.23
N MET A 505 -1.01 -34.73 -17.82
CA MET A 505 -2.06 -33.89 -17.30
C MET A 505 -3.42 -34.42 -17.70
N THR A 506 -4.32 -34.48 -16.73
CA THR A 506 -5.68 -34.93 -16.96
C THR A 506 -6.64 -33.75 -17.03
N GLN A 507 -6.61 -32.84 -16.05
CA GLN A 507 -7.51 -31.69 -15.94
C GLN A 507 -6.88 -30.57 -15.10
N PHE A 508 -7.51 -29.39 -15.14
CA PHE A 508 -7.25 -28.28 -14.21
C PHE A 508 -8.40 -28.11 -13.22
N SER A 509 -8.06 -27.63 -12.03
CA SER A 509 -9.07 -27.12 -11.09
C SER A 509 -9.57 -25.73 -11.51
N ALA A 510 -10.61 -25.27 -10.82
CA ALA A 510 -11.21 -23.95 -11.01
C ALA A 510 -10.27 -22.75 -10.69
N ILE A 511 -9.16 -22.99 -10.00
CA ILE A 511 -8.09 -22.01 -9.78
C ILE A 511 -6.79 -22.40 -10.50
N ASN A 512 -6.93 -23.15 -11.59
CA ASN A 512 -5.87 -23.60 -12.49
C ASN A 512 -4.72 -24.36 -11.83
N THR A 513 -5.03 -25.19 -10.83
CA THR A 513 -4.05 -26.11 -10.24
C THR A 513 -4.08 -27.46 -11.00
N PRO A 514 -2.94 -28.06 -11.34
CA PRO A 514 -2.89 -29.23 -12.22
C PRO A 514 -3.26 -30.53 -11.51
N ILE A 515 -4.10 -31.35 -12.15
CA ILE A 515 -4.40 -32.73 -11.74
C ILE A 515 -3.65 -33.67 -12.69
N ILE A 516 -2.70 -34.42 -12.13
CA ILE A 516 -1.83 -35.33 -12.88
C ILE A 516 -2.04 -36.76 -12.43
N THR A 517 -1.73 -37.71 -13.31
CA THR A 517 -1.64 -39.12 -12.93
C THR A 517 -0.21 -39.40 -12.43
N GLN A 518 -0.05 -39.63 -11.12
CA GLN A 518 1.28 -39.88 -10.53
C GLN A 518 1.78 -41.27 -10.93
N LYS A 519 3.11 -41.46 -10.94
CA LYS A 519 3.71 -42.79 -11.07
C LYS A 519 3.97 -43.40 -9.68
N LYS A 520 4.04 -44.73 -9.61
CA LYS A 520 4.56 -45.42 -8.43
C LYS A 520 6.05 -45.07 -8.26
N GLY A 521 6.47 -44.75 -7.04
CA GLY A 521 7.84 -44.33 -6.74
C GLY A 521 8.02 -42.81 -6.64
N PRO A 522 9.26 -42.30 -6.77
CA PRO A 522 9.55 -40.88 -6.65
C PRO A 522 8.98 -40.11 -7.85
N ASN A 523 8.34 -38.98 -7.56
CA ASN A 523 7.86 -38.03 -8.56
C ASN A 523 8.46 -36.66 -8.26
N GLN A 524 8.86 -35.96 -9.32
CA GLN A 524 9.39 -34.61 -9.24
C GLN A 524 8.73 -33.71 -10.28
N LEU A 525 8.24 -32.57 -9.81
CA LEU A 525 7.78 -31.47 -10.64
C LEU A 525 8.75 -30.29 -10.51
N VAL A 526 9.20 -29.76 -11.64
CA VAL A 526 9.98 -28.52 -11.74
C VAL A 526 9.08 -27.43 -12.31
N VAL A 527 9.06 -26.26 -11.65
CA VAL A 527 8.17 -25.14 -11.96
C VAL A 527 9.00 -23.86 -12.10
N TYR A 528 8.78 -23.11 -13.17
CA TYR A 528 9.33 -21.77 -13.36
C TYR A 528 8.44 -20.95 -14.29
N TYR A 529 8.68 -19.64 -14.36
CA TYR A 529 7.92 -18.76 -15.26
C TYR A 529 8.76 -18.41 -16.48
N GLN A 530 8.24 -18.71 -17.66
CA GLN A 530 8.87 -18.30 -18.92
C GLN A 530 8.35 -16.91 -19.29
N HIS A 531 9.12 -15.90 -18.91
CA HIS A 531 8.88 -14.55 -19.40
C HIS A 531 9.29 -14.44 -20.88
N ASP A 532 8.68 -13.51 -21.60
CA ASP A 532 9.13 -13.19 -22.96
C ASP A 532 10.46 -12.42 -22.94
N TRP A 533 11.00 -12.12 -24.12
CA TRP A 533 12.23 -11.36 -24.26
C TRP A 533 12.05 -9.85 -23.95
N PHE A 534 10.82 -9.34 -23.88
CA PHE A 534 10.52 -7.94 -23.61
C PHE A 534 10.67 -7.56 -22.13
N LEU A 535 10.55 -8.52 -21.20
CA LEU A 535 10.64 -8.23 -19.76
C LEU A 535 11.90 -7.42 -19.40
N TYR A 536 13.09 -7.90 -19.75
CA TYR A 536 14.34 -7.24 -19.36
C TYR A 536 14.53 -5.86 -20.02
N PRO A 537 14.30 -5.68 -21.34
CA PRO A 537 14.27 -4.36 -21.96
C PRO A 537 13.29 -3.39 -21.27
N ILE A 538 12.10 -3.83 -20.88
CA ILE A 538 11.11 -2.98 -20.20
C ILE A 538 11.56 -2.61 -18.79
N LEU A 539 12.11 -3.56 -18.03
CA LEU A 539 12.69 -3.28 -16.71
C LEU A 539 13.85 -2.29 -16.82
N LEU A 540 14.75 -2.49 -17.78
CA LEU A 540 15.87 -1.59 -18.04
C LEU A 540 15.37 -0.20 -18.44
N PHE A 541 14.42 -0.12 -19.37
CA PHE A 541 13.80 1.14 -19.81
C PHE A 541 13.14 1.88 -18.63
N THR A 542 12.42 1.16 -17.77
CA THR A 542 11.79 1.74 -16.58
C THR A 542 12.87 2.29 -15.65
N PHE A 543 13.93 1.52 -15.38
CA PHE A 543 15.03 1.94 -14.52
C PHE A 543 15.76 3.17 -15.09
N MET A 544 16.12 3.15 -16.38
CA MET A 544 16.74 4.27 -17.07
C MET A 544 15.85 5.51 -17.05
N SER A 545 14.53 5.35 -17.20
CA SER A 545 13.58 6.46 -17.11
C SER A 545 13.62 7.13 -15.74
N TRP A 546 13.65 6.34 -14.65
CA TRP A 546 13.83 6.86 -13.29
C TRP A 546 15.17 7.58 -13.13
N SER A 547 16.27 7.01 -13.64
CA SER A 547 17.60 7.63 -13.57
C SER A 547 17.67 8.96 -14.31
N VAL A 548 17.13 9.03 -15.53
CA VAL A 548 17.08 10.27 -16.33
C VAL A 548 16.26 11.33 -15.60
N VAL A 549 15.08 10.98 -15.11
CA VAL A 549 14.23 11.91 -14.36
C VAL A 549 14.92 12.41 -13.08
N PHE A 550 15.64 11.54 -12.38
CA PHE A 550 16.42 11.94 -11.20
C PHE A 550 17.52 12.97 -11.55
N ILE A 551 18.27 12.75 -12.63
CA ILE A 551 19.32 13.68 -13.10
C ILE A 551 18.69 15.02 -13.51
N VAL A 552 17.59 14.99 -14.28
CA VAL A 552 16.86 16.20 -14.70
C VAL A 552 16.35 16.96 -13.48
N TYR A 553 15.79 16.24 -12.49
CA TYR A 553 15.28 16.85 -11.26
C TYR A 553 16.39 17.57 -10.49
N GLN A 554 17.56 16.95 -10.31
CA GLN A 554 18.71 17.59 -9.66
C GLN A 554 19.17 18.86 -10.39
N LYS A 555 19.30 18.81 -11.72
CA LYS A 555 19.69 19.99 -12.51
C LYS A 555 18.70 21.15 -12.35
N THR A 556 17.40 20.86 -12.35
CA THR A 556 16.36 21.89 -12.16
C THR A 556 16.26 22.43 -10.72
N TRP A 557 16.75 21.66 -9.74
CA TRP A 557 16.79 22.09 -8.34
C TRP A 557 17.96 23.03 -8.05
N HIS A 558 19.10 22.86 -8.72
CA HIS A 558 20.27 23.74 -8.58
C HIS A 558 20.18 25.04 -9.41
N SER A 559 19.24 25.12 -10.35
CA SER A 559 19.05 26.29 -11.22
C SER A 559 17.98 27.27 -10.74
N ASN A 560 17.36 27.03 -9.57
CA ASN A 560 16.44 27.94 -8.88
C ASN A 560 16.91 28.11 -7.43
#